data_AF-A0A6N8BCS8-F1
#
_entry.id   AF-A0A6N8BCS8-F1
#
_cell.length_a   1.000
_cell.length_b   1.000
_cell.length_c   1.000
_cell.angle_alpha   90.00
_cell.angle_beta   90.00
_cell.angle_gamma   90.00
#
_symmetry.space_group_name_H-M   'P 1'
#
loop_
_entity.id
_entity.type
_entity.pdbx_description
1 polymer ?
#
loop_
_entity_poly.entity_id
_entity_poly.type
_entity_poly.pdbx_seq_one_letter_code
_entity_poly.pdbx_strand_id
1 'polypeptide(L)'
;MEDIMLDEEGNFVVASSGDMETVQDARCVVQDVRHRLDTFPGDLWAHLTYGAGLQYYINAEDSDVNRQELEQTIRMELKEEEYIKQGSVQVGIETWDRDVIRVVVTFNIDTEALGSSAGAPTETASIILTISQTGIEMEFGGVAA
;
A
#
# COMPACT_ATOMS: atom_id res chain seq x y z
N MET A 1 1.64 -16.62 -6.88
CA MET A 1 2.33 -16.25 -5.62
C MET A 1 1.37 -16.55 -4.47
N GLU A 2 1.85 -16.99 -3.29
CA GLU A 2 0.99 -17.27 -2.14
C GLU A 2 1.65 -16.76 -0.85
N ASP A 3 0.87 -16.08 -0.02
CA ASP A 3 1.29 -15.52 1.28
C ASP A 3 0.21 -15.80 2.35
N ILE A 4 0.56 -15.64 3.63
CA ILE A 4 -0.39 -15.78 4.74
C ILE A 4 -1.32 -14.55 4.75
N MET A 5 -2.62 -14.79 4.81
CA MET A 5 -3.59 -13.71 4.85
C MET A 5 -3.61 -13.03 6.22
N LEU A 6 -3.55 -11.71 6.20
CA LEU A 6 -3.69 -10.86 7.37
C LEU A 6 -5.01 -10.10 7.33
N ASP A 7 -5.58 -9.86 8.49
CA ASP A 7 -6.72 -8.95 8.64
C ASP A 7 -6.26 -7.48 8.64
N GLU A 8 -7.22 -6.55 8.76
CA GLU A 8 -6.95 -5.12 8.74
C GLU A 8 -6.12 -4.64 9.95
N GLU A 9 -6.06 -5.43 11.02
CA GLU A 9 -5.25 -5.16 12.22
C GLU A 9 -3.88 -5.86 12.15
N GLY A 10 -3.57 -6.57 11.06
CA GLY A 10 -2.32 -7.31 10.87
C GLY A 10 -2.27 -8.66 11.58
N ASN A 11 -3.40 -9.20 12.05
CA ASN A 11 -3.45 -10.53 12.67
C ASN A 11 -3.63 -11.63 11.60
N PHE A 12 -3.16 -12.84 11.92
CA PHE A 12 -3.37 -14.00 11.07
C PHE A 12 -4.85 -14.39 10.99
N VAL A 13 -5.35 -14.56 9.78
CA VAL A 13 -6.69 -15.10 9.54
C VAL A 13 -6.64 -16.62 9.62
N VAL A 14 -7.52 -17.21 10.45
CA VAL A 14 -7.62 -18.66 10.62
C VAL A 14 -8.71 -19.21 9.71
N ALA A 15 -8.34 -20.17 8.87
CA ALA A 15 -9.26 -20.88 7.99
C ALA A 15 -10.22 -21.77 8.80
N SER A 16 -11.32 -22.19 8.17
CA SER A 16 -12.29 -23.10 8.80
C SER A 16 -11.71 -24.48 9.19
N SER A 17 -10.56 -24.87 8.61
CA SER A 17 -9.82 -26.09 8.96
C SER A 17 -9.02 -25.97 10.25
N GLY A 18 -8.80 -24.75 10.75
CA GLY A 18 -7.85 -24.45 11.82
C GLY A 18 -6.42 -24.14 11.34
N ASP A 19 -6.16 -24.20 10.04
CA ASP A 19 -4.91 -23.71 9.44
C ASP A 19 -4.96 -22.17 9.20
N MET A 20 -3.86 -21.57 8.75
CA MET A 20 -3.86 -20.17 8.33
C MET A 20 -4.48 -20.03 6.94
N GLU A 21 -5.33 -19.03 6.77
CA GLU A 21 -5.86 -18.64 5.46
C GLU A 21 -4.72 -18.03 4.62
N THR A 22 -4.75 -18.23 3.31
CA THR A 22 -3.74 -17.70 2.40
C THR A 22 -4.33 -16.69 1.43
N VAL A 23 -3.49 -15.74 1.03
CA VAL A 23 -3.76 -14.76 -0.02
C VAL A 23 -2.91 -15.10 -1.23
N GLN A 24 -3.45 -14.86 -2.43
CA GLN A 24 -2.79 -15.23 -3.69
C GLN A 24 -2.70 -14.06 -4.67
N ASP A 25 -1.67 -14.13 -5.50
CA ASP A 25 -1.43 -13.26 -6.67
C ASP A 25 -1.53 -11.76 -6.36
N ALA A 26 -2.37 -11.00 -7.08
CA ALA A 26 -2.47 -9.55 -6.91
C ALA A 26 -2.82 -9.11 -5.48
N ARG A 27 -3.54 -9.94 -4.72
CA ARG A 27 -3.87 -9.60 -3.33
C ARG A 27 -2.66 -9.69 -2.40
N CYS A 28 -1.65 -10.51 -2.72
CA CYS A 28 -0.36 -10.50 -2.01
C CYS A 28 0.31 -9.14 -2.19
N VAL A 29 0.39 -8.64 -3.43
CA VAL A 29 0.99 -7.34 -3.74
C VAL A 29 0.29 -6.20 -2.99
N VAL A 30 -1.05 -6.25 -2.90
CA VAL A 30 -1.81 -5.26 -2.12
C VAL A 30 -1.50 -5.35 -0.62
N GLN A 31 -1.33 -6.55 -0.07
CA GLN A 31 -0.94 -6.75 1.33
C GLN A 31 0.46 -6.19 1.60
N ASP A 32 1.42 -6.44 0.71
CA ASP A 32 2.79 -5.91 0.81
C ASP A 32 2.82 -4.37 0.78
N VAL A 33 2.06 -3.78 -0.15
CA VAL A 33 1.92 -2.31 -0.23
C VAL A 33 1.31 -1.74 1.05
N ARG A 34 0.27 -2.38 1.59
CA ARG A 34 -0.35 -1.94 2.86
C ARG A 34 0.66 -1.96 4.00
N HIS A 35 1.40 -3.06 4.15
CA HIS A 35 2.45 -3.15 5.17
C HIS A 35 3.49 -2.05 5.02
N ARG A 36 3.99 -1.82 3.80
CA ARG A 36 5.02 -0.80 3.58
C ARG A 36 4.52 0.61 3.90
N LEU A 37 3.29 0.93 3.49
CA LEU A 37 2.72 2.26 3.70
C LEU A 37 2.34 2.52 5.17
N ASP A 38 2.00 1.48 5.93
CA ASP A 38 1.68 1.60 7.36
C ASP A 38 2.94 1.66 8.23
N THR A 39 3.99 0.94 7.83
CA THR A 39 5.22 0.82 8.62
C THR A 39 6.00 2.14 8.68
N PHE A 40 6.53 2.46 9.86
CA PHE A 40 7.42 3.60 10.04
C PHE A 40 8.89 3.23 9.75
N PRO A 41 9.64 4.07 9.02
CA PRO A 41 11.07 3.85 8.78
C PRO A 41 11.83 3.66 10.10
N GLY A 42 12.46 2.49 10.26
CA GLY A 42 13.23 2.13 11.45
C GLY A 42 12.52 1.15 12.40
N ASP A 43 11.24 0.83 12.18
CA ASP A 43 10.53 -0.17 12.98
C ASP A 43 11.10 -1.58 12.77
N LEU A 44 11.58 -1.89 11.56
CA LEU A 44 12.26 -3.14 11.27
C LEU A 44 13.74 -3.04 11.61
N TRP A 45 14.15 -3.73 12.69
CA TRP A 45 15.54 -3.75 13.17
C TRP A 45 16.58 -4.16 12.12
N ALA A 46 16.21 -5.03 11.16
CA ALA A 46 17.09 -5.48 10.09
C ALA A 46 17.04 -4.59 8.83
N HIS A 47 15.98 -3.80 8.69
CA HIS A 47 15.68 -3.01 7.49
C HIS A 47 15.25 -1.59 7.90
N LEU A 48 16.23 -0.80 8.33
CA LEU A 48 15.98 0.55 8.87
C LEU A 48 15.34 1.54 7.89
N THR A 49 15.40 1.25 6.58
CA THR A 49 14.82 2.09 5.54
C THR A 49 13.44 1.60 5.08
N TYR A 50 12.95 0.46 5.59
CA TYR A 50 11.63 -0.05 5.22
C TYR A 50 10.54 0.73 5.95
N GLY A 51 9.52 1.15 5.19
CA GLY A 51 8.39 1.92 5.69
C GLY A 51 8.27 3.27 4.99
N ALA A 52 7.06 3.81 4.92
CA ALA A 52 6.80 5.07 4.21
C ALA A 52 6.83 6.31 5.11
N GLY A 53 6.62 6.14 6.41
CA GLY A 53 6.68 7.24 7.38
C GLY A 53 5.60 8.30 7.13
N LEU A 54 4.45 7.90 6.59
CA LEU A 54 3.38 8.83 6.22
C LEU A 54 2.83 9.60 7.43
N GLN A 55 3.03 9.07 8.63
CA GLN A 55 2.67 9.67 9.91
C GLN A 55 3.36 11.03 10.13
N TYR A 56 4.50 11.32 9.47
CA TYR A 56 5.13 12.63 9.57
C TYR A 56 4.25 13.76 9.01
N TYR A 57 3.41 13.46 8.02
CA TYR A 57 2.63 14.47 7.31
C TYR A 57 1.40 14.95 8.09
N ILE A 58 0.94 14.22 9.12
CA ILE A 58 -0.25 14.63 9.90
C ILE A 58 -0.06 15.97 10.63
N ASN A 59 1.20 16.30 10.97
CA ASN A 59 1.55 17.56 11.62
C ASN A 59 2.07 18.61 10.62
N ALA A 60 2.14 18.27 9.34
CA ALA A 60 2.61 19.16 8.30
C ALA A 60 1.48 20.08 7.81
N GLU A 61 1.84 21.32 7.49
CA GLU A 61 0.89 22.29 6.94
C GLU A 61 0.41 21.88 5.54
N ASP A 62 -0.82 22.26 5.20
CA ASP A 62 -1.32 22.10 3.84
C ASP A 62 -0.63 23.11 2.91
N SER A 63 0.47 22.68 2.29
CA SER A 63 1.23 23.46 1.32
C SER A 63 1.51 22.62 0.07
N ASP A 64 1.68 23.29 -1.07
CA ASP A 64 2.02 22.61 -2.33
C ASP A 64 3.30 21.78 -2.21
N VAL A 65 4.27 22.24 -1.41
CA VAL A 65 5.52 21.52 -1.15
C VAL A 65 5.24 20.22 -0.40
N ASN A 66 4.52 20.27 0.73
CA ASN A 66 4.23 19.09 1.53
C ASN A 66 3.34 18.09 0.78
N ARG A 67 2.39 18.57 -0.02
CA ARG A 67 1.58 17.73 -0.91
C ARG A 67 2.44 17.00 -1.94
N GLN A 68 3.36 17.71 -2.59
CA GLN A 68 4.29 17.11 -3.55
C GLN A 68 5.24 16.13 -2.87
N GLU A 69 5.74 16.44 -1.68
CA GLU A 69 6.59 15.53 -0.91
C GLU A 69 5.84 14.25 -0.55
N LEU A 70 4.62 14.32 -0.02
CA LEU A 70 3.79 13.14 0.27
C LEU A 70 3.57 12.27 -0.98
N GLU A 71 3.20 12.90 -2.10
CA GLU A 71 3.02 12.21 -3.38
C GLU A 71 4.32 11.50 -3.83
N GLN A 72 5.46 12.17 -3.73
CA GLN A 72 6.75 11.58 -4.11
C GLN A 72 7.19 10.48 -3.15
N THR A 73 7.01 10.64 -1.84
CA THR A 73 7.29 9.60 -0.83
C THR A 73 6.54 8.33 -1.18
N ILE A 74 5.22 8.39 -1.34
CA ILE A 74 4.40 7.23 -1.68
C ILE A 74 4.89 6.60 -3.00
N ARG A 75 5.17 7.41 -4.02
CA ARG A 75 5.69 6.90 -5.29
C ARG A 75 7.05 6.22 -5.18
N MET A 76 7.95 6.72 -4.34
CA MET A 76 9.27 6.12 -4.15
C MET A 76 9.15 4.78 -3.43
N GLU A 77 8.32 4.69 -2.40
CA GLU A 77 8.09 3.44 -1.67
C GLU A 77 7.46 2.37 -2.54
N LEU A 78 6.48 2.74 -3.38
CA LEU A 78 5.84 1.79 -4.30
C LEU A 78 6.74 1.39 -5.48
N LYS A 79 7.81 2.12 -5.77
CA LYS A 79 8.78 1.74 -6.82
C LYS A 79 9.72 0.62 -6.40
N GLU A 80 9.93 0.47 -5.09
CA GLU A 80 10.75 -0.59 -4.52
C GLU A 80 10.01 -1.94 -4.51
N GLU A 81 8.71 -1.96 -4.79
CA GLU A 81 7.91 -3.17 -4.95
C GLU A 81 8.12 -3.79 -6.34
N GLU A 82 8.62 -5.03 -6.37
CA GLU A 82 9.03 -5.70 -7.62
C GLU A 82 7.85 -6.06 -8.54
N TYR A 83 6.66 -6.24 -7.97
CA TYR A 83 5.45 -6.66 -8.69
C TYR A 83 4.58 -5.48 -9.16
N ILE A 84 5.02 -4.23 -8.95
CA ILE A 84 4.32 -3.03 -9.39
C ILE A 84 4.99 -2.46 -10.63
N LYS A 85 4.18 -2.10 -11.63
CA LYS A 85 4.67 -1.40 -12.81
C LYS A 85 5.07 0.02 -12.43
N GLN A 86 6.37 0.30 -12.33
CA GLN A 86 6.93 1.57 -11.81
C GLN A 86 6.35 2.86 -12.43
N GLY A 87 5.91 2.83 -13.69
CA GLY A 87 5.31 3.98 -14.38
C GLY A 87 3.80 4.14 -14.20
N SER A 88 3.14 3.24 -13.47
CA SER A 88 1.68 3.21 -13.32
C SER A 88 1.17 3.86 -12.04
N VAL A 89 2.06 4.18 -11.09
CA VAL A 89 1.68 4.68 -9.76
C VAL A 89 1.14 6.10 -9.85
N GLN A 90 -0.16 6.23 -9.61
CA GLN A 90 -0.88 7.49 -9.50
C GLN A 90 -1.24 7.72 -8.04
N VAL A 91 -0.94 8.91 -7.54
CA VAL A 91 -1.23 9.31 -6.16
C VAL A 91 -2.01 10.62 -6.26
N GLY A 92 -3.18 10.66 -5.64
CA GLY A 92 -4.05 11.82 -5.59
C GLY A 92 -4.43 12.14 -4.15
N ILE A 93 -4.14 13.36 -3.71
CA ILE A 93 -4.53 13.84 -2.37
C ILE A 93 -5.92 14.44 -2.48
N GLU A 94 -6.93 13.76 -1.92
CA GLU A 94 -8.32 14.22 -1.94
C GLU A 94 -8.59 15.27 -0.87
N THR A 95 -8.00 15.11 0.32
CA THR A 95 -8.22 15.99 1.46
C THR A 95 -6.94 16.12 2.27
N TRP A 96 -6.65 17.32 2.73
CA TRP A 96 -5.56 17.60 3.65
C TRP A 96 -6.05 18.59 4.69
N ASP A 97 -6.37 18.09 5.87
CA ASP A 97 -6.76 18.87 7.03
C ASP A 97 -5.80 18.57 8.19
N ARG A 98 -5.96 19.31 9.30
CA ARG A 98 -5.13 19.15 10.49
C ARG A 98 -5.27 17.77 11.16
N ASP A 99 -6.43 17.14 10.99
CA ASP A 99 -6.77 15.91 11.70
C ASP A 99 -6.74 14.68 10.79
N VAL A 100 -6.90 14.87 9.48
CA VAL A 100 -7.02 13.79 8.49
C VAL A 100 -6.42 14.22 7.15
N ILE A 101 -5.61 13.33 6.56
CA ILE A 101 -5.17 13.41 5.17
C ILE A 101 -5.71 12.19 4.43
N ARG A 102 -6.45 12.42 3.34
CA ARG A 102 -7.00 11.36 2.50
C ARG A 102 -6.26 11.30 1.17
N VAL A 103 -5.69 10.12 0.86
CA VAL A 103 -4.89 9.90 -0.33
C VAL A 103 -5.42 8.68 -1.07
N VAL A 104 -5.64 8.82 -2.37
CA VAL A 104 -5.96 7.70 -3.26
C VAL A 104 -4.71 7.32 -4.04
N VAL A 105 -4.33 6.06 -3.94
CA VAL A 105 -3.18 5.48 -4.63
C VAL A 105 -3.69 4.41 -5.57
N THR A 106 -3.36 4.54 -6.84
CA THR A 106 -3.73 3.58 -7.88
C THR A 106 -2.48 3.13 -8.62
N PHE A 107 -2.37 1.83 -8.84
CA PHE A 107 -1.21 1.24 -9.50
C PHE A 107 -1.61 -0.01 -10.27
N ASN A 108 -0.78 -0.36 -11.25
CA ASN A 108 -0.94 -1.55 -12.05
C ASN A 108 0.04 -2.61 -11.58
N ILE A 109 -0.49 -3.81 -11.38
CA ILE A 109 0.27 -4.98 -10.98
C ILE A 109 0.83 -5.66 -12.24
N ASP A 110 2.10 -6.04 -12.17
CA ASP A 110 2.77 -6.78 -13.23
C ASP A 110 2.43 -8.27 -13.13
N THR A 111 1.43 -8.68 -13.90
CA THR A 111 0.97 -10.07 -13.95
C THR A 111 1.97 -11.02 -14.63
N GLU A 112 2.92 -10.50 -15.42
CA GLU A 112 3.99 -11.30 -16.00
C GLU A 112 5.02 -11.67 -14.93
N ALA A 113 5.33 -10.75 -14.02
CA ALA A 113 6.23 -11.00 -12.88
C ALA A 113 5.64 -12.00 -11.87
N LEU A 114 4.31 -12.04 -11.73
CA LEU A 114 3.59 -12.96 -10.83
C LEU A 114 3.52 -14.42 -11.33
N GLY A 115 3.98 -14.71 -12.55
CA GLY A 115 4.04 -16.07 -13.09
C GLY A 115 2.73 -16.59 -13.71
N SER A 116 1.74 -15.71 -13.93
CA SER A 116 0.53 -16.07 -14.67
C SER A 116 0.81 -16.16 -16.18
N SER A 117 0.32 -17.21 -16.84
CA SER A 117 0.59 -17.47 -18.26
C SER A 117 0.22 -16.29 -19.15
N ALA A 118 1.17 -15.88 -20.00
CA ALA A 118 1.12 -14.82 -21.00
C ALA A 118 -0.30 -14.49 -21.52
N GLY A 119 -0.75 -13.26 -21.24
CA GLY A 119 -1.98 -12.69 -21.78
C GLY A 119 -3.04 -12.25 -20.75
N ALA A 120 -2.73 -12.26 -19.45
CA ALA A 120 -3.63 -11.77 -18.42
C ALA A 120 -3.78 -10.24 -18.45
N PRO A 121 -4.99 -9.70 -18.17
CA PRO A 121 -5.20 -8.27 -18.03
C PRO A 121 -4.23 -7.64 -17.01
N THR A 122 -3.85 -6.39 -17.24
CA THR A 122 -3.13 -5.60 -16.25
C THR A 122 -4.07 -5.30 -15.10
N GLU A 123 -3.89 -6.00 -13.98
CA GLU A 123 -4.74 -5.81 -12.81
C GLU A 123 -4.41 -4.46 -12.16
N THR A 124 -5.42 -3.59 -12.11
CA THR A 124 -5.32 -2.27 -11.49
C THR A 124 -5.85 -2.38 -10.07
N ALA A 125 -5.01 -2.00 -9.10
CA ALA A 125 -5.37 -1.93 -7.70
C ALA A 125 -5.52 -0.46 -7.28
N SER A 126 -6.51 -0.19 -6.44
CA SER A 126 -6.71 1.11 -5.82
C SER A 126 -6.77 0.95 -4.30
N ILE A 127 -6.02 1.80 -3.60
CA ILE A 127 -5.96 1.87 -2.14
C ILE A 127 -6.29 3.30 -1.74
N ILE A 128 -7.20 3.44 -0.80
CA ILE A 128 -7.50 4.72 -0.18
C ILE A 128 -6.84 4.72 1.20
N LEU A 129 -5.93 5.64 1.42
CA LEU A 129 -5.28 5.88 2.69
C LEU A 129 -5.96 7.04 3.43
N THR A 130 -6.24 6.81 4.70
CA THR A 130 -6.69 7.83 5.65
C THR A 130 -5.63 7.94 6.74
N ILE A 131 -4.81 8.98 6.66
CA ILE A 131 -3.76 9.26 7.64
C ILE A 131 -4.36 10.18 8.71
N SER A 132 -4.31 9.75 9.96
CA SER A 132 -4.86 10.49 11.10
C SER A 132 -3.90 10.43 12.30
N GLN A 133 -4.25 11.12 13.39
CA GLN A 133 -3.46 11.04 14.63
C GLN A 133 -3.56 9.67 15.33
N THR A 134 -4.58 8.86 15.01
CA THR A 134 -4.77 7.53 15.60
C THR A 134 -4.06 6.43 14.84
N GLY A 135 -3.64 6.68 13.60
CA GLY A 135 -2.99 5.71 12.73
C GLY A 135 -3.32 5.94 11.25
N ILE A 136 -2.92 4.97 10.43
CA ILE A 136 -3.22 4.94 9.00
C ILE A 136 -4.26 3.84 8.76
N GLU A 137 -5.41 4.22 8.21
CA GLU A 137 -6.44 3.27 7.79
C GLU A 137 -6.39 3.14 6.27
N MET A 138 -6.54 1.91 5.75
CA MET A 138 -6.44 1.63 4.31
C MET A 138 -7.63 0.84 3.79
N GLU A 139 -8.48 1.49 2.99
CA GLU A 139 -9.60 0.84 2.34
C GLU A 139 -9.17 0.32 0.96
N PHE A 140 -9.55 -0.93 0.66
CA PHE A 140 -9.29 -1.50 -0.66
C PHE A 140 -10.40 -1.11 -1.64
N GLY A 141 -10.04 -0.33 -2.66
CA GLY A 141 -10.96 0.11 -3.72
C GLY A 141 -11.34 -0.97 -4.73
N GLY A 142 -10.69 -2.15 -4.68
CA GLY A 142 -10.90 -3.28 -5.60
C GLY A 142 -9.71 -3.55 -6.53
N VAL A 143 -9.63 -4.77 -7.05
CA VAL A 143 -8.79 -5.11 -8.20
C VAL A 143 -9.72 -5.11 -9.42
N ALA A 144 -9.43 -4.28 -10.42
CA ALA A 144 -10.09 -4.32 -11.71
C ALA A 144 -9.15 -4.92 -12.76
N ALA A 145 -9.66 -5.91 -13.52
CA ALA A 145 -8.98 -6.54 -14.65
C ALA A 145 -9.23 -5.76 -15.96
#